data_AF-A0A949SJ48-F1
#
_entry.id   AF-A0A949SJ48-F1
#
_cell.length_a   1.000
_cell.length_b   1.000
_cell.length_c   1.000
_cell.angle_alpha   90.00
_cell.angle_beta   90.00
_cell.angle_gamma   90.00
#
_symmetry.space_group_name_H-M   'P 1'
#
loop_
_entity.id
_entity.type
_entity.pdbx_description
1 polymer ?
#
loop_
_entity_poly.entity_id
_entity_poly.type
_entity_poly.pdbx_seq_one_letter_code
_entity_poly.pdbx_strand_id
1 'polypeptide(L)'
;MKTFLAHVVIWVVFFSASAQAASDADVTLLKVKKVVIAESVITIVVEKAMTIITLIRDDHDPAYAGDTWHGMPVNRVQVLSNEATFTIKQDAHSAPGGPLAKAWQECLKTAQALQDGKEVGRIGFYAPDIVIKGNLITSITGSGFLYPKGK
;
A
#
# COMPACT_ATOMS: atom_id res chain seq x y z
N MET A 1 -43.98 13.09 -31.91
CA MET A 1 -43.90 11.67 -31.54
C MET A 1 -42.52 11.14 -31.88
N LYS A 2 -41.85 10.54 -30.88
CA LYS A 2 -40.83 9.47 -30.90
C LYS A 2 -40.00 9.27 -32.19
N THR A 3 -38.68 9.41 -32.06
CA THR A 3 -37.68 8.31 -31.95
C THR A 3 -36.28 8.94 -31.84
N PHE A 4 -35.61 8.91 -30.69
CA PHE A 4 -34.70 7.84 -30.22
C PHE A 4 -33.53 7.53 -31.18
N LEU A 5 -32.39 8.17 -30.94
CA LEU A 5 -31.03 7.67 -31.25
C LEU A 5 -30.09 8.32 -30.21
N ALA A 6 -30.06 7.75 -29.00
CA ALA A 6 -29.06 6.77 -28.57
C ALA A 6 -27.64 7.38 -28.67
N HIS A 7 -27.18 8.10 -27.64
CA HIS A 7 -26.43 7.53 -26.52
C HIS A 7 -25.29 6.63 -26.98
N VAL A 8 -24.16 7.25 -27.34
CA VAL A 8 -22.85 6.62 -27.19
C VAL A 8 -22.08 7.45 -26.17
N VAL A 9 -22.56 7.41 -24.93
CA VAL A 9 -21.71 7.69 -23.78
C VAL A 9 -20.78 6.49 -23.72
N ILE A 10 -19.55 6.67 -24.21
CA ILE A 10 -18.48 5.70 -24.04
C ILE A 10 -18.22 5.61 -22.54
N TRP A 11 -18.89 4.68 -21.87
CA TRP A 11 -18.51 4.16 -20.58
C TRP A 11 -17.20 3.39 -20.78
N VAL A 12 -16.08 4.13 -20.80
CA VAL A 12 -14.78 3.52 -20.52
C VAL A 12 -14.79 3.19 -19.02
N VAL A 13 -15.38 2.04 -18.70
CA VAL A 13 -15.11 1.36 -17.44
C VAL A 13 -13.65 0.97 -17.52
N PHE A 14 -12.76 1.83 -17.00
CA PHE A 14 -11.45 1.37 -16.59
C PHE A 14 -11.71 0.29 -15.55
N PHE A 15 -11.54 -0.97 -15.95
CA PHE A 15 -11.45 -2.11 -15.05
C PHE A 15 -10.20 -1.91 -14.20
N SER A 16 -10.28 -1.05 -13.18
CA SER A 16 -9.41 -1.14 -12.02
C SER A 16 -9.88 -2.35 -11.25
N ALA A 17 -9.25 -3.50 -11.50
CA ALA A 17 -9.44 -4.68 -10.67
C ALA A 17 -8.91 -4.33 -9.27
N SER A 18 -9.81 -4.14 -8.31
CA SER A 18 -9.48 -4.14 -6.89
C SER A 18 -9.38 -5.60 -6.46
N ALA A 19 -8.17 -6.11 -6.36
CA ALA A 19 -7.92 -7.45 -5.81
C ALA A 19 -7.64 -7.29 -4.32
N GLN A 20 -8.55 -7.76 -3.48
CA GLN A 20 -8.35 -7.82 -2.03
C GLN A 20 -7.82 -9.20 -1.68
N ALA A 21 -6.50 -9.37 -1.72
CA ALA A 21 -5.84 -10.57 -1.21
C ALA A 21 -5.57 -10.39 0.29
N ALA A 22 -5.68 -11.46 1.09
CA ALA A 22 -5.07 -11.51 2.41
C ALA A 22 -3.55 -11.50 2.21
N SER A 23 -3.00 -10.30 2.12
CA SER A 23 -1.62 -10.05 1.75
C SER A 23 -1.08 -8.97 2.66
N ASP A 24 0.17 -9.13 3.09
CA ASP A 24 0.92 -8.02 3.66
C ASP A 24 1.82 -7.45 2.56
N ALA A 25 1.90 -6.12 2.52
CA ALA A 25 2.69 -5.43 1.52
C ALA A 25 3.74 -4.54 2.18
N ASP A 26 4.99 -4.72 1.76
CA ASP A 26 6.10 -3.84 2.08
C ASP A 26 6.43 -2.95 0.89
N VAL A 27 6.60 -1.65 1.12
CA VAL A 27 6.92 -0.67 0.08
C VAL A 27 8.21 0.06 0.43
N THR A 28 9.20 0.00 -0.45
CA THR A 28 10.39 0.87 -0.40
C THR A 28 10.18 2.07 -1.32
N LEU A 29 10.24 3.28 -0.74
CA LEU A 29 10.11 4.53 -1.47
C LEU A 29 11.44 4.87 -2.13
N LEU A 30 11.50 4.83 -3.46
CA LEU A 30 12.74 5.12 -4.20
C LEU A 30 12.85 6.60 -4.56
N LYS A 31 11.73 7.24 -4.89
CA LYS A 31 11.67 8.68 -5.17
C LYS A 31 10.31 9.26 -4.81
N VAL A 32 10.27 10.10 -3.78
CA VAL A 32 9.03 10.74 -3.30
C VAL A 32 8.81 12.06 -4.01
N LYS A 33 7.57 12.29 -4.44
CA LYS A 33 7.12 13.54 -5.09
C LYS A 33 6.46 14.48 -4.09
N LYS A 34 5.59 13.93 -3.24
CA LYS A 34 4.76 14.72 -2.32
C LYS A 34 4.33 13.89 -1.12
N VAL A 35 4.30 14.50 0.05
CA VAL A 35 3.70 13.95 1.27
C VAL A 35 2.62 14.91 1.77
N VAL A 36 1.47 14.37 2.14
CA VAL A 36 0.35 15.08 2.78
C VAL A 36 0.03 14.37 4.08
N ILE A 37 0.07 15.10 5.19
CA ILE A 37 -0.28 14.60 6.53
C ILE A 37 -1.59 15.27 6.93
N ALA A 38 -2.64 14.47 7.09
CA ALA A 38 -3.92 14.86 7.69
C ALA A 38 -4.05 14.19 9.07
N GLU A 39 -5.12 14.53 9.79
CA GLU A 39 -5.32 14.12 11.18
C GLU A 39 -5.16 12.59 11.40
N SER A 40 -5.78 11.77 10.55
CA SER A 40 -5.78 10.31 10.65
C SER A 40 -5.27 9.61 9.39
N VAL A 41 -4.69 10.35 8.45
CA VAL A 41 -4.28 9.82 7.14
C VAL A 41 -2.98 10.46 6.68
N ILE A 42 -2.04 9.63 6.24
CA ILE A 42 -0.82 10.05 5.57
C ILE A 42 -0.91 9.59 4.11
N THR A 43 -0.77 10.53 3.17
CA THR A 43 -0.75 10.24 1.72
C THR A 43 0.61 10.59 1.14
N ILE A 44 1.22 9.64 0.44
CA ILE A 44 2.54 9.76 -0.16
C ILE A 44 2.41 9.48 -1.65
N VAL A 45 2.74 10.47 -2.47
CA VAL A 45 2.84 10.32 -3.93
C VAL A 45 4.30 10.13 -4.27
N VAL A 46 4.62 9.05 -4.96
CA VAL A 46 5.97 8.72 -5.43
C VAL A 46 6.08 8.81 -6.93
N GLU A 47 7.27 9.10 -7.43
CA GLU A 47 7.61 8.88 -8.83
C GLU A 47 8.09 7.45 -9.05
N LYS A 48 8.73 6.85 -8.04
CA LYS A 48 9.23 5.48 -8.10
C LYS A 48 9.17 4.80 -6.74
N ALA A 49 8.67 3.57 -6.71
CA ALA A 49 8.72 2.70 -5.54
C ALA A 49 8.90 1.24 -5.94
N MET A 50 9.35 0.45 -4.98
CA MET A 50 9.41 -1.01 -5.08
C MET A 50 8.46 -1.58 -4.04
N THR A 51 7.47 -2.35 -4.46
CA THR A 51 6.52 -3.02 -3.58
C THR A 51 6.79 -4.52 -3.58
N ILE A 52 6.81 -5.12 -2.40
CA ILE A 52 6.82 -6.57 -2.21
C ILE A 52 5.45 -6.94 -1.64
N ILE A 53 4.71 -7.73 -2.41
CA ILE A 53 3.41 -8.29 -2.02
C ILE A 53 3.69 -9.71 -1.56
N THR A 54 3.41 -10.00 -0.28
CA THR A 54 3.53 -11.35 0.26
C THR A 54 2.17 -12.03 0.23
N LEU A 55 2.08 -13.12 -0.51
CA LEU A 55 0.89 -13.96 -0.63
C LEU A 55 1.07 -15.16 0.28
N ILE A 56 0.24 -15.24 1.31
CA ILE A 56 0.20 -16.35 2.26
C ILE A 56 -0.89 -17.31 1.81
N ARG A 57 -0.57 -18.60 1.67
CA ARG A 57 -1.60 -19.64 1.44
C ARG A 57 -2.07 -20.18 2.78
N ASP A 58 -3.39 -20.20 2.98
CA ASP A 58 -4.01 -20.87 4.13
C ASP A 58 -3.93 -22.41 4.03
N ASP A 59 -3.88 -22.96 2.81
CA ASP A 59 -3.78 -24.39 2.52
C ASP A 59 -2.34 -24.78 2.11
N HIS A 60 -1.45 -24.90 3.10
CA HIS A 60 -0.05 -25.20 2.80
C HIS A 60 0.19 -26.68 2.43
N ASP A 61 1.05 -26.91 1.44
CA ASP A 61 1.61 -28.24 1.14
C ASP A 61 2.69 -28.58 2.19
N PRO A 62 2.54 -29.66 2.98
CA PRO A 62 3.52 -30.06 4.00
C PRO A 62 4.91 -30.39 3.43
N ALA A 63 5.02 -30.66 2.13
CA ALA A 63 6.28 -30.92 1.45
C ALA A 63 6.92 -29.65 0.86
N TYR A 64 6.34 -28.47 1.09
CA TYR A 64 6.88 -27.22 0.54
C TYR A 64 8.27 -26.90 1.11
N ALA A 65 9.26 -26.79 0.23
CA ALA A 65 10.66 -26.52 0.57
C ALA A 65 11.12 -25.09 0.18
N GLY A 66 10.18 -24.19 -0.13
CA GLY A 66 10.47 -22.82 -0.56
C GLY A 66 10.49 -21.79 0.59
N ASP A 67 10.32 -20.51 0.25
CA ASP A 67 10.36 -19.40 1.20
C ASP A 67 9.18 -19.42 2.18
N THR A 68 9.46 -19.16 3.46
CA THR A 68 8.45 -19.18 4.53
C THR A 68 8.46 -17.89 5.33
N TRP A 69 7.30 -17.50 5.85
CA TRP A 69 7.15 -16.38 6.77
C TRP A 69 6.37 -16.82 7.99
N HIS A 70 6.95 -16.65 9.19
CA HIS A 70 6.41 -17.17 10.44
C HIS A 70 6.11 -18.70 10.40
N GLY A 71 6.87 -19.45 9.59
CA GLY A 71 6.68 -20.90 9.40
C GLY A 71 5.63 -21.27 8.34
N MET A 72 4.94 -20.29 7.75
CA MET A 72 3.97 -20.51 6.67
C MET A 72 4.64 -20.34 5.30
N PRO A 73 4.44 -21.24 4.33
CA PRO A 73 4.83 -21.03 2.94
C PRO A 73 4.28 -19.72 2.36
N VAL A 74 5.14 -18.93 1.70
CA VAL A 74 4.74 -17.68 1.06
C VAL A 74 5.26 -17.56 -0.36
N ASN A 75 4.51 -16.84 -1.19
CA ASN A 75 5.00 -16.33 -2.48
C ASN A 75 5.18 -14.82 -2.37
N ARG A 76 6.35 -14.32 -2.78
CA ARG A 76 6.63 -12.88 -2.81
C ARG A 76 6.64 -12.39 -4.24
N VAL A 77 5.81 -11.38 -4.52
CA VAL A 77 5.78 -10.68 -5.81
C VAL A 77 6.40 -9.31 -5.62
N GLN A 78 7.50 -9.06 -6.33
CA GLN A 78 8.14 -7.75 -6.36
C GLN A 78 7.67 -6.97 -7.58
N VAL A 79 7.16 -5.76 -7.35
CA VAL A 79 6.65 -4.86 -8.40
C VAL A 79 7.37 -3.52 -8.32
N LEU A 80 7.84 -3.04 -9.45
CA LEU A 80 8.34 -1.67 -9.59
C LEU A 80 7.19 -0.79 -10.06
N SER A 81 6.85 0.20 -9.25
CA SER A 81 5.78 1.14 -9.54
C SER A 81 6.38 2.46 -9.98
N ASN A 82 5.94 2.94 -11.14
CA ASN A 82 6.20 4.30 -11.62
C ASN A 82 4.92 5.10 -11.39
N GLU A 83 5.02 6.20 -10.65
CA GLU A 83 3.89 7.06 -10.28
C GLU A 83 2.78 6.34 -9.50
N ALA A 84 2.98 6.21 -8.17
CA ALA A 84 2.02 5.56 -7.29
C ALA A 84 1.63 6.45 -6.10
N THR A 85 0.43 6.20 -5.58
CA THR A 85 -0.08 6.86 -4.36
C THR A 85 -0.25 5.83 -3.24
N PHE A 86 0.39 6.08 -2.11
CA PHE A 86 0.32 5.26 -0.92
C PHE A 86 -0.44 6.00 0.17
N THR A 87 -1.49 5.38 0.72
CA THR A 87 -2.34 5.99 1.75
C THR A 87 -2.35 5.13 3.00
N ILE A 88 -1.75 5.65 4.05
CA ILE A 88 -1.66 5.01 5.36
C ILE A 88 -2.75 5.61 6.24
N LYS A 89 -3.65 4.76 6.71
CA LYS A 89 -4.75 5.14 7.60
C LYS A 89 -4.41 4.80 9.04
N GLN A 90 -4.72 5.70 9.95
CA GLN A 90 -4.74 5.39 11.38
C GLN A 90 -5.94 4.49 11.67
N ASP A 91 -5.69 3.39 12.38
CA ASP A 91 -6.72 2.46 12.83
C ASP A 91 -7.08 2.71 14.30
N ALA A 92 -8.08 1.99 14.82
CA ALA A 92 -8.51 2.12 16.21
C ALA A 92 -7.41 1.76 17.22
N HIS A 93 -6.51 0.81 16.89
CA HIS A 93 -5.43 0.40 17.78
C HIS A 93 -4.32 1.45 17.88
N SER A 94 -4.12 2.22 16.81
CA SER A 94 -3.11 3.27 16.70
C SER A 94 -3.64 4.68 16.97
N ALA A 95 -4.94 4.82 17.26
CA ALA A 95 -5.57 6.04 17.76
C ALA A 95 -5.02 6.47 19.14
N PRO A 96 -5.17 7.75 19.54
CA PRO A 96 -4.79 8.20 20.88
C PRO A 96 -5.43 7.34 21.98
N GLY A 97 -4.62 6.86 22.92
CA GLY A 97 -5.06 5.94 23.98
C GLY A 97 -5.08 4.46 23.59
N GLY A 98 -4.91 4.13 22.31
CA GLY A 98 -4.79 2.76 21.83
C GLY A 98 -3.40 2.14 22.09
N PRO A 99 -3.29 0.79 22.02
CA PRO A 99 -2.04 0.07 22.30
C PRO A 99 -0.89 0.42 21.34
N LEU A 100 -1.20 0.93 20.14
CA LEU A 100 -0.24 1.30 19.10
C LEU A 100 -0.14 2.82 18.89
N ALA A 101 -0.67 3.65 19.81
CA ALA A 101 -0.64 5.11 19.68
C ALA A 101 0.78 5.67 19.46
N LYS A 102 1.78 5.07 20.12
CA LYS A 102 3.19 5.43 19.94
C LYS A 102 3.69 5.13 18.52
N ALA A 103 3.25 4.03 17.92
CA ALA A 103 3.64 3.67 16.56
C ALA A 103 3.08 4.66 15.53
N TRP A 104 1.85 5.17 15.75
CA TRP A 104 1.31 6.26 14.93
C TRP A 104 2.11 7.56 15.06
N GLN A 105 2.48 7.96 16.28
CA GLN A 105 3.31 9.15 16.48
C GLN A 105 4.66 9.04 15.78
N GLU A 106 5.30 7.87 15.80
CA GLU A 106 6.53 7.62 15.04
C GLU A 106 6.30 7.65 13.52
N CYS A 107 5.14 7.21 13.04
CA CYS A 107 4.77 7.36 11.62
C CYS A 107 4.63 8.82 11.22
N LEU A 108 3.96 9.64 12.04
CA LEU A 108 3.84 11.07 11.78
C LEU A 108 5.22 11.74 11.74
N LYS A 109 6.12 11.42 12.68
CA LYS A 109 7.51 11.94 12.65
C LYS A 109 8.26 11.52 11.39
N THR A 110 8.11 10.26 11.00
CA THR A 110 8.78 9.72 9.80
C THR A 110 8.21 10.33 8.53
N ALA A 111 6.89 10.52 8.46
CA ALA A 111 6.23 11.20 7.35
C ALA A 111 6.63 12.67 7.26
N GLN A 112 6.80 13.36 8.38
CA GLN A 112 7.31 14.73 8.42
C GLN A 112 8.76 14.78 7.91
N ALA A 113 9.62 13.86 8.36
CA ALA A 113 10.99 13.77 7.86
C ALA A 113 11.02 13.55 6.34
N LEU A 114 10.13 12.71 5.81
CA LEU A 114 9.98 12.49 4.38
C LEU A 114 9.50 13.75 3.64
N GLN A 115 8.56 14.50 4.24
CA GLN A 115 8.10 15.78 3.70
C GLN A 115 9.23 16.82 3.65
N ASP A 116 10.13 16.79 4.64
CA ASP A 116 11.34 17.62 4.71
C ASP A 116 12.46 17.17 3.75
N GLY A 117 12.20 16.15 2.91
CA GLY A 117 13.16 15.63 1.93
C GLY A 117 14.21 14.67 2.51
N LYS A 118 14.04 14.19 3.75
CA LYS A 118 14.92 13.17 4.33
C LYS A 118 14.58 11.79 3.82
N GLU A 119 15.58 10.92 3.80
CA GLU A 119 15.39 9.53 3.44
C GLU A 119 14.66 8.77 4.55
N VAL A 120 13.70 7.94 4.14
CA VAL A 120 13.00 6.97 5.01
C VAL A 120 13.11 5.58 4.40
N GLY A 121 12.88 4.55 5.20
CA GLY A 121 13.05 3.17 4.79
C GLY A 121 11.83 2.65 4.04
N ARG A 122 11.05 1.82 4.74
CA ARG A 122 9.90 1.08 4.19
C ARG A 122 8.58 1.53 4.78
N ILE A 123 7.49 1.25 4.09
CA ILE A 123 6.12 1.30 4.60
C ILE A 123 5.59 -0.13 4.65
N GLY A 124 5.08 -0.58 5.80
CA GLY A 124 4.38 -1.85 5.92
C GLY A 124 2.86 -1.61 5.97
N PHE A 125 2.09 -2.35 5.17
CA PHE A 125 0.63 -2.34 5.20
C PHE A 125 0.07 -3.69 5.64
N TYR A 126 -0.93 -3.65 6.51
CA TYR A 126 -1.72 -4.81 6.91
C TYR A 126 -2.98 -4.89 6.04
N ALA A 127 -3.20 -6.04 5.40
CA ALA A 127 -4.36 -6.30 4.53
C ALA A 127 -4.74 -5.10 3.62
N PRO A 128 -3.80 -4.60 2.79
CA PRO A 128 -4.05 -3.43 1.98
C PRO A 128 -5.03 -3.69 0.85
N ASP A 129 -5.72 -2.63 0.43
CA ASP A 129 -6.39 -2.56 -0.86
C ASP A 129 -5.39 -2.05 -1.92
N ILE A 130 -5.16 -2.85 -2.96
CA ILE A 130 -4.18 -2.61 -4.01
C ILE A 130 -4.90 -2.40 -5.34
N VAL A 131 -4.63 -1.26 -5.98
CA VAL A 131 -5.14 -0.95 -7.32
C VAL A 131 -4.01 -1.09 -8.34
N ILE A 132 -4.27 -1.92 -9.35
CA ILE A 132 -3.33 -2.17 -10.46
C ILE A 132 -3.92 -1.63 -11.76
N LYS A 133 -3.12 -0.92 -12.55
CA LYS A 133 -3.50 -0.44 -13.89
C LYS A 133 -2.35 -0.68 -14.87
N GLY A 134 -2.63 -1.33 -15.99
CA GLY A 134 -1.61 -1.60 -17.02
C GLY A 134 -0.37 -2.32 -16.47
N ASN A 135 -0.57 -3.23 -15.51
CA ASN A 135 0.46 -3.99 -14.80
C ASN A 135 1.32 -3.18 -13.78
N LEU A 136 0.96 -1.94 -13.50
CA LEU A 136 1.61 -1.12 -12.47
C LEU A 136 0.69 -1.00 -11.25
N ILE A 137 1.27 -1.06 -10.05
CA ILE A 137 0.53 -0.68 -8.84
C ILE A 137 0.41 0.84 -8.86
N THR A 138 -0.81 1.33 -8.99
CA THR A 138 -1.11 2.76 -8.99
C THR A 138 -1.42 3.29 -7.61
N SER A 139 -1.97 2.43 -6.73
CA SER A 139 -2.17 2.81 -5.33
C SER A 139 -2.21 1.61 -4.38
N ILE A 140 -1.78 1.86 -3.15
CA ILE A 140 -1.97 0.95 -2.01
C ILE A 140 -2.57 1.77 -0.88
N THR A 141 -3.69 1.30 -0.34
CA THR A 141 -4.35 1.93 0.81
C THR A 141 -4.56 0.92 1.91
N GLY A 142 -4.22 1.25 3.14
CA GLY A 142 -4.45 0.35 4.26
C GLY A 142 -4.02 0.93 5.60
N SER A 143 -4.21 0.15 6.64
CA SER A 143 -3.58 0.39 7.94
C SER A 143 -2.11 0.01 7.83
N GLY A 144 -1.20 0.85 8.33
CA GLY A 144 0.22 0.59 8.13
C GLY A 144 1.14 1.52 8.93
N PHE A 145 2.44 1.27 8.83
CA PHE A 145 3.47 2.06 9.52
C PHE A 145 4.63 2.42 8.58
N LEU A 146 5.16 3.64 8.72
CA LEU A 146 6.43 4.04 8.12
C LEU A 146 7.60 3.71 9.06
N TYR A 147 8.67 3.18 8.48
CA TYR A 147 9.91 2.91 9.17
C TYR A 147 10.98 3.94 8.77
N PRO A 148 11.73 4.51 9.72
CA PRO A 148 12.92 5.29 9.41
C PRO A 148 13.98 4.40 8.76
N LYS A 149 14.84 4.99 7.93
CA LYS A 149 15.90 4.26 7.23
C LYS A 149 16.90 3.68 8.26
N GLY A 150 17.32 2.42 8.05
CA GLY A 150 18.33 1.74 8.88
C GLY A 150 17.82 1.13 10.20
N LYS A 151 16.50 1.06 10.41
CA LYS A 151 15.88 0.22 11.45
C LYS A 151 15.44 -1.13 10.91
#